data_AF-A0A259PFP7-F1
#
_entry.id   AF-A0A259PFP7-F1
#
_cell.length_a   1.000
_cell.length_b   1.000
_cell.length_c   1.000
_cell.angle_alpha   90.00
_cell.angle_beta   90.00
_cell.angle_gamma   90.00
#
_symmetry.space_group_name_H-M   'P 1'
#
loop_
_entity.id
_entity.type
_entity.pdbx_description
1 polymer ?
#
loop_
_entity_poly.entity_id
_entity_poly.type
_entity_poly.pdbx_seq_one_letter_code
_entity_poly.pdbx_strand_id
1 'polypeptide(L)'
;MLKKLVGVIISLFSLSVLANSPVPLEINGQKALVFINQDPPGTRCNTNVQIAAEIANAYRLPILVLPQTAVPPLTPAPSVWYNGQNIAASGGAHNGMVSYQIIADILE
;
A
#
# COMPACT_ATOMS: atom_id res chain seq x y z
N MET A 1 -55.84 19.19 -20.36
CA MET A 1 -54.52 19.84 -20.57
C MET A 1 -53.66 19.59 -19.33
N LEU A 2 -52.87 18.52 -19.30
CA LEU A 2 -52.01 18.17 -18.16
C LEU A 2 -50.55 18.17 -18.63
N LYS A 3 -49.74 18.95 -17.92
CA LYS A 3 -48.39 19.37 -18.29
C LYS A 3 -47.36 18.27 -18.01
N LYS A 4 -46.49 18.04 -18.99
CA LYS A 4 -45.07 17.66 -18.97
C LYS A 4 -44.53 17.00 -17.68
N LEU A 5 -44.01 15.79 -17.83
CA LEU A 5 -42.80 15.37 -17.13
C LEU A 5 -41.91 14.57 -18.10
N VAL A 6 -40.91 15.25 -18.66
CA VAL A 6 -39.80 14.61 -19.39
C VAL A 6 -38.83 14.14 -18.31
N GLY A 7 -38.80 12.84 -18.04
CA GLY A 7 -37.84 12.22 -17.14
C GLY A 7 -36.46 12.20 -17.80
N VAL A 8 -35.53 13.01 -17.28
CA VAL A 8 -34.12 12.93 -17.64
C VAL A 8 -33.53 11.72 -16.92
N ILE A 9 -33.25 10.65 -17.67
CA ILE A 9 -32.51 9.49 -17.18
C ILE A 9 -31.04 9.89 -17.15
N ILE A 10 -30.53 10.24 -15.97
CA ILE A 10 -29.09 10.41 -15.74
C ILE A 10 -28.50 9.02 -15.60
N SER A 11 -27.91 8.52 -16.69
CA SER A 11 -27.13 7.28 -16.67
C SER A 11 -25.84 7.53 -15.90
N LEU A 12 -25.75 6.97 -14.69
CA LEU A 12 -24.54 6.94 -13.88
C LEU A 12 -23.54 5.98 -14.55
N PHE A 13 -22.69 6.52 -15.42
CA PHE A 13 -21.48 5.82 -15.82
C PHE A 13 -20.55 5.74 -14.61
N SER A 14 -20.45 4.57 -14.00
CA SER A 14 -19.43 4.26 -13.00
C SER A 14 -18.05 4.39 -13.63
N LEU A 15 -17.36 5.49 -13.35
CA LEU A 15 -15.93 5.63 -13.63
C LEU A 15 -15.18 4.66 -12.71
N SER A 16 -14.75 3.52 -13.23
CA SER A 16 -13.78 2.66 -12.56
C SER A 16 -12.45 3.41 -12.53
N VAL A 17 -12.20 4.16 -11.45
CA VAL A 17 -10.87 4.69 -11.15
C VAL A 17 -9.97 3.46 -10.98
N LEU A 18 -9.09 3.21 -11.95
CA LEU A 18 -7.98 2.28 -11.77
C LEU A 18 -7.18 2.82 -10.58
N ALA A 19 -7.25 2.10 -9.45
CA ALA A 19 -6.50 2.44 -8.25
C ALA A 19 -5.00 2.31 -8.57
N ASN A 20 -4.36 3.41 -8.97
CA ASN A 20 -2.91 3.49 -9.08
C ASN A 20 -2.35 3.45 -7.65
N SER A 21 -1.97 2.25 -7.20
CA SER A 21 -1.18 2.08 -5.99
C SER A 21 0.07 2.99 -6.05
N PRO A 22 0.47 3.64 -4.95
CA PRO A 22 1.67 4.47 -4.93
C PRO A 22 2.97 3.65 -5.06
N VAL A 23 2.85 2.32 -5.01
CA VAL A 23 3.95 1.37 -5.09
C VAL A 23 3.67 0.26 -6.11
N PRO A 24 4.72 -0.39 -6.65
CA PRO A 24 4.55 -1.59 -7.46
C PRO A 24 3.77 -2.69 -6.73
N LEU A 25 2.82 -3.32 -7.43
CA LEU A 25 2.04 -4.43 -6.88
C LEU A 25 2.81 -5.75 -6.95
N GLU A 26 3.65 -5.91 -7.96
CA GLU A 26 4.38 -7.13 -8.28
C GLU A 26 5.82 -6.84 -8.71
N ILE A 27 6.71 -7.82 -8.48
CA ILE A 27 8.08 -7.86 -8.97
C ILE A 27 8.26 -9.25 -9.60
N ASN A 28 8.68 -9.29 -10.87
CA ASN A 28 8.85 -10.53 -11.62
C ASN A 28 7.60 -11.44 -11.64
N GLY A 29 6.40 -10.85 -11.69
CA GLY A 29 5.12 -11.59 -11.70
C GLY A 29 4.71 -12.19 -10.35
N GLN A 30 5.36 -11.80 -9.25
CA GLN A 30 5.01 -12.18 -7.89
C GLN A 30 4.62 -10.96 -7.08
N LYS A 31 3.56 -11.07 -6.26
CA LYS A 31 3.13 -9.99 -5.35
C LYS A 31 4.29 -9.52 -4.48
N ALA A 32 4.47 -8.20 -4.39
CA ALA A 32 5.57 -7.60 -3.65
C ALA A 32 5.09 -7.03 -2.30
N LEU A 33 5.93 -7.19 -1.28
CA LEU A 33 5.83 -6.44 -0.03
C LEU A 33 6.73 -5.22 -0.13
N VAL A 34 6.15 -4.03 -0.10
CA VAL A 34 6.86 -2.77 -0.31
C VAL A 34 6.90 -1.96 0.98
N PHE A 35 8.10 -1.57 1.37
CA PHE A 35 8.37 -0.68 2.50
C PHE A 35 8.75 0.70 1.96
N ILE A 36 8.12 1.75 2.47
CA ILE A 36 8.49 3.13 2.18
C ILE A 36 9.18 3.68 3.42
N ASN A 37 10.43 4.08 3.28
CA ASN A 37 11.20 4.71 4.34
C ASN A 37 11.00 6.22 4.35
N GLN A 38 10.88 6.81 5.54
CA GLN A 38 11.05 8.25 5.69
C GLN A 38 12.53 8.61 5.46
N ASP A 39 12.81 9.80 4.93
CA ASP A 39 14.17 10.29 4.70
C ASP A 39 14.50 11.46 5.67
N PRO A 40 15.50 11.32 6.57
CA PRO A 40 16.36 10.15 6.79
C PRO A 40 15.63 9.00 7.53
N PRO A 41 16.07 7.74 7.35
CA PRO A 41 15.44 6.59 7.99
C PRO A 41 15.59 6.66 9.51
N GLY A 42 14.47 6.46 10.21
CA GLY A 42 14.42 6.39 11.67
C GLY A 42 14.33 4.97 12.21
N THR A 43 14.23 4.81 13.53
CA THR A 43 14.11 3.51 14.22
C THR A 43 13.02 2.62 13.62
N ARG A 44 11.86 3.19 13.28
CA ARG A 44 10.73 2.46 12.69
C ARG A 44 11.07 1.84 11.33
N CYS A 45 11.82 2.56 10.49
CA CYS A 45 12.32 2.04 9.22
C CYS A 45 13.30 0.89 9.45
N ASN A 46 14.21 1.04 10.41
CA ASN A 46 15.20 0.01 10.74
C ASN A 46 14.53 -1.28 11.23
N THR A 47 13.51 -1.16 12.09
CA THR A 47 12.69 -2.30 12.53
C THR A 47 11.99 -2.96 11.35
N ASN A 48 11.33 -2.19 10.48
CA ASN A 48 10.66 -2.73 9.30
C ASN A 48 11.61 -3.49 8.37
N VAL A 49 12.84 -3.00 8.16
CA VAL A 49 13.84 -3.70 7.33
C VAL A 49 14.29 -5.02 7.96
N GLN A 50 14.39 -5.10 9.30
CA GLN A 50 14.67 -6.37 9.98
C GLN A 50 13.54 -7.37 9.79
N ILE A 51 12.29 -6.93 10.00
CA ILE A 51 11.10 -7.77 9.74
C ILE A 51 11.02 -8.18 8.27
N ALA A 52 11.36 -7.29 7.34
CA ALA A 52 11.42 -7.61 5.93
C ALA A 52 12.40 -8.75 5.65
N ALA A 53 13.60 -8.72 6.24
CA ALA A 53 14.57 -9.81 6.10
C ALA A 53 14.04 -11.14 6.65
N GLU A 54 13.34 -11.12 7.78
CA GLU A 54 12.69 -12.31 8.35
C GLU A 54 11.63 -12.88 7.40
N ILE A 55 10.74 -12.03 6.87
CA ILE A 55 9.68 -12.43 5.92
C ILE A 55 10.25 -12.96 4.61
N ALA A 56 11.30 -12.33 4.07
CA ALA A 56 11.96 -12.78 2.85
C ALA A 56 12.51 -14.21 3.00
N ASN A 57 13.09 -14.52 4.16
CA ASN A 57 13.63 -15.85 4.44
C ASN A 57 12.53 -16.91 4.64
N ALA A 58 11.43 -16.56 5.29
CA ALA A 58 10.33 -17.49 5.56
C ALA A 58 9.45 -17.77 4.32
N TYR A 59 9.01 -16.71 3.63
CA TYR A 59 8.01 -16.81 2.56
C TYR A 59 8.59 -16.71 1.15
N ARG A 60 9.87 -16.38 1.00
CA ARG A 60 10.53 -16.12 -0.31
C ARG A 60 9.78 -15.08 -1.15
N LEU A 61 9.16 -14.13 -0.47
CA LEU A 61 8.36 -13.06 -1.07
C LEU A 61 9.29 -11.98 -1.63
N PRO A 62 9.03 -11.44 -2.83
CA PRO A 62 9.73 -10.24 -3.30
C PRO A 62 9.49 -9.06 -2.36
N ILE A 63 10.58 -8.43 -1.94
CA ILE A 63 10.56 -7.26 -1.08
C ILE A 63 11.24 -6.08 -1.76
N LEU A 64 10.61 -4.92 -1.66
CA LEU A 64 11.16 -3.66 -2.14
C LEU A 64 11.17 -2.63 -1.02
N VAL A 65 12.31 -1.98 -0.82
CA VAL A 65 12.43 -0.86 0.11
C VAL A 65 12.68 0.40 -0.71
N LEU A 66 11.78 1.36 -0.61
CA LEU A 66 11.82 2.63 -1.34
C LEU A 66 12.09 3.79 -0.39
N PRO A 67 12.92 4.77 -0.77
CA PRO A 67 12.94 6.06 -0.09
C PRO A 67 11.64 6.83 -0.37
N GLN A 68 11.24 7.74 0.54
CA GLN A 68 10.03 8.55 0.37
C GLN A 68 10.07 9.39 -0.91
N THR A 69 11.27 9.75 -1.36
CA THR A 69 11.52 10.51 -2.59
C THR A 69 11.23 9.73 -3.88
N ALA A 70 11.07 8.39 -3.82
CA ALA A 70 10.80 7.54 -4.97
C ALA A 70 9.31 7.23 -5.19
N VAL A 71 8.42 7.76 -4.35
CA VAL A 71 6.97 7.55 -4.40
C VAL A 71 6.23 8.88 -4.56
N PRO A 72 4.94 8.88 -4.94
CA PRO A 72 4.17 10.11 -5.07
C PRO A 72 4.23 10.98 -3.80
N PRO A 73 4.26 12.32 -3.93
CA PRO A 73 4.22 13.22 -2.78
C PRO A 73 3.06 12.91 -1.84
N LEU A 74 3.26 13.16 -0.54
CA LEU A 74 2.30 12.90 0.54
C LEU A 74 2.02 11.42 0.83
N THR A 75 2.64 10.48 0.11
CA THR A 75 2.61 9.07 0.52
C THR A 75 3.18 8.95 1.94
N PRO A 76 2.46 8.35 2.90
CA PRO A 76 2.94 8.24 4.27
C PRO A 76 4.27 7.49 4.35
N ALA A 77 5.18 7.99 5.16
CA ALA A 77 6.45 7.34 5.45
C ALA A 77 6.77 7.46 6.95
N PRO A 78 7.23 6.39 7.63
CA PRO A 78 7.29 5.02 7.13
C PRO A 78 5.91 4.44 6.80
N SER A 79 5.85 3.57 5.79
CA SER A 79 4.65 2.78 5.50
C SER A 79 5.01 1.42 4.90
N VAL A 80 4.07 0.49 4.98
CA VAL A 80 4.20 -0.88 4.47
C VAL A 80 2.98 -1.21 3.64
N TRP A 81 3.21 -1.80 2.47
CA TRP A 81 2.21 -2.07 1.46
C TRP A 81 2.33 -3.50 0.95
N TYR A 82 1.20 -4.17 0.76
CA TYR A 82 1.15 -5.47 0.13
C TYR A 82 -0.03 -5.53 -0.84
N ASN A 83 0.22 -5.95 -2.07
CA ASN A 83 -0.82 -6.05 -3.11
C ASN A 83 -1.65 -4.75 -3.28
N GLY A 84 -0.98 -3.59 -3.17
CA GLY A 84 -1.61 -2.26 -3.29
C GLY A 84 -2.41 -1.81 -2.08
N GLN A 85 -2.49 -2.63 -1.03
CA GLN A 85 -3.14 -2.27 0.22
C GLN A 85 -2.10 -1.71 1.20
N ASN A 86 -2.45 -0.61 1.88
CA ASN A 86 -1.63 -0.06 2.95
C ASN A 86 -1.85 -0.89 4.22
N ILE A 87 -0.81 -1.58 4.66
CA ILE A 87 -0.83 -2.42 5.86
C ILE A 87 -0.51 -1.58 7.10
N ALA A 88 0.49 -0.70 6.96
CA ALA A 88 0.88 0.24 8.01
C ALA A 88 1.25 1.59 7.41
N ALA A 89 0.95 2.67 8.12
CA ALA A 89 1.33 4.02 7.74
C ALA A 89 1.62 4.89 8.97
N SER A 90 2.65 5.72 8.88
CA SER A 90 2.97 6.74 9.87
C SER A 90 1.75 7.65 10.10
N GLY A 91 1.35 7.81 11.35
CA GLY A 91 0.12 8.54 11.71
C GLY A 91 -1.19 7.77 11.46
N GLY A 92 -1.11 6.51 11.00
CA GLY A 92 -2.25 5.64 10.75
C GLY A 92 -2.05 4.24 11.33
N ALA A 93 -2.43 3.21 10.56
CA ALA A 93 -2.36 1.82 10.98
C ALA A 93 -0.93 1.45 11.45
N HIS A 94 -0.86 0.88 12.65
CA HIS A 94 0.38 0.47 13.33
C HIS A 94 1.47 1.56 13.38
N ASN A 95 1.10 2.83 13.18
CA ASN A 95 2.00 3.97 13.11
C ASN A 95 3.24 3.75 12.20
N GLY A 96 3.02 3.04 11.08
CA GLY A 96 4.02 2.80 10.04
C GLY A 96 5.01 1.67 10.33
N MET A 97 4.77 0.86 11.37
CA MET A 97 5.56 -0.34 11.66
C MET A 97 4.75 -1.60 11.51
N VAL A 98 5.41 -2.71 11.19
CA VAL A 98 4.83 -4.05 11.21
C VAL A 98 5.68 -4.97 12.09
N SER A 99 5.06 -6.05 12.57
CA SER A 99 5.77 -7.19 13.16
C SER A 99 5.75 -8.35 12.17
N TYR A 100 6.57 -9.37 12.43
CA TYR A 100 6.52 -10.63 11.68
C TYR A 100 5.09 -11.18 11.62
N GLN A 101 4.40 -11.26 12.77
CA GLN A 101 3.06 -11.85 12.87
C GLN A 101 2.03 -11.11 12.00
N ILE A 102 2.05 -9.77 11.99
CA ILE A 102 1.12 -8.97 11.16
C ILE A 102 1.26 -9.36 9.68
N ILE A 103 2.49 -9.55 9.20
CA ILE A 103 2.71 -9.93 7.81
C ILE A 103 2.39 -11.40 7.57
N ALA A 104 2.75 -12.29 8.50
CA ALA A 104 2.42 -13.72 8.41
C ALA A 104 0.91 -13.95 8.29
N ASP A 105 0.10 -13.26 9.12
CA ASP A 105 -1.37 -13.35 9.10
C ASP A 105 -2.00 -12.87 7.77
N ILE A 106 -1.28 -12.06 6.99
CA ILE A 106 -1.72 -11.59 5.66
C ILE A 106 -1.36 -12.61 4.56
N LEU A 107 -0.29 -13.37 4.76
CA LEU A 107 0.24 -14.31 3.77
C LEU A 107 -0.34 -15.73 3.90
N GLU A 108 -0.91 -16.06 5.06
CA GLU A 108 -1.54 -17.35 5.40
C GLU A 108 -3.07 -17.32 5.25
#